data_AF-T0UP54-F1
#
_entry.id   AF-T0UP54-F1
#
_cell.length_a   1.000
_cell.length_b   1.000
_cell.length_c   1.000
_cell.angle_alpha   90.00
_cell.angle_beta   90.00
_cell.angle_gamma   90.00
#
_symmetry.space_group_name_H-M   'P 1'
#
loop_
_entity.id
_entity.type
_entity.pdbx_description
1 polymer ?
#
loop_
_entity_poly.entity_id
_entity_poly.type
_entity_poly.pdbx_seq_one_letter_code
_entity_poly.pdbx_strand_id
1 'polypeptide(L)'
;MKFTDIRYLRTEKLIFDAFAKLLSEKPYEKITVQDIADEAMINRATFYAHYADKDDLQQGIQKQVLQQMSDMIDAAQIATGERVKVKRAEKLLTEFYHGLERNSAISKIVLRSISQEVMQENFGRLMHEKYDHLLEKLNVTESGEQVPTEFIVAYLTSIFSGTLFWWIKSNFSMPAKELARLVLTLISNGHLTVMGVIIDRED
;
A
#
# COMPACT_ATOMS: atom_id res chain seq x y z
N MET A 1 32.69 -11.79 -12.31
CA MET A 1 31.45 -11.58 -13.08
C MET A 1 30.31 -12.22 -12.28
N LYS A 2 29.42 -11.40 -11.70
CA LYS A 2 28.35 -11.82 -10.78
C LYS A 2 27.30 -12.67 -11.52
N PHE A 3 27.45 -14.00 -11.48
CA PHE A 3 26.45 -14.95 -12.01
C PHE A 3 25.32 -15.26 -11.01
N THR A 4 25.49 -14.89 -9.73
CA THR A 4 24.40 -14.48 -8.84
C THR A 4 23.86 -13.17 -9.41
N ASP A 5 22.80 -13.15 -10.21
CA ASP A 5 21.45 -13.04 -9.65
C ASP A 5 20.35 -13.38 -10.69
N ILE A 6 20.68 -13.70 -11.95
CA ILE A 6 19.64 -13.77 -13.00
C ILE A 6 18.75 -15.00 -12.83
N ARG A 7 19.34 -16.14 -12.46
CA ARG A 7 18.57 -17.38 -12.21
C ARG A 7 17.72 -17.24 -10.96
N TYR A 8 18.25 -16.60 -9.92
CA TYR A 8 17.53 -16.31 -8.68
C TYR A 8 16.33 -15.40 -8.96
N LEU A 9 16.54 -14.24 -9.59
CA LEU A 9 15.46 -13.31 -9.97
C LEU A 9 14.42 -13.93 -10.90
N ARG A 10 14.84 -14.83 -11.80
CA ARG A 10 13.90 -15.56 -12.66
C ARG A 10 13.02 -16.50 -11.84
N THR A 11 13.60 -17.27 -10.92
CA THR A 11 12.85 -18.16 -10.04
C THR A 11 11.92 -17.38 -9.12
N GLU A 12 12.38 -16.27 -8.54
CA GLU A 12 11.56 -15.34 -7.76
C GLU A 12 10.30 -14.93 -8.52
N LYS A 13 10.47 -14.49 -9.77
CA LYS A 13 9.35 -14.10 -10.62
C LYS A 13 8.40 -15.27 -10.89
N LEU A 14 8.91 -16.47 -11.15
CA LEU A 14 8.07 -17.65 -11.38
C LEU A 14 7.24 -18.01 -10.14
N ILE A 15 7.85 -17.97 -8.95
CA ILE A 15 7.16 -18.21 -7.67
C ILE A 15 6.07 -17.16 -7.46
N PHE A 16 6.39 -15.89 -7.70
CA PHE A 16 5.46 -14.78 -7.55
C PHE A 16 4.25 -14.90 -8.51
N ASP A 17 4.51 -15.14 -9.80
CA ASP A 17 3.48 -15.27 -10.83
C ASP A 17 2.56 -16.48 -10.53
N ALA A 18 3.14 -17.61 -10.11
CA ALA A 18 2.41 -18.79 -9.69
C ALA A 18 1.51 -18.53 -8.48
N PHE A 19 2.05 -17.88 -7.45
CA PHE A 19 1.31 -17.54 -6.24
C PHE A 19 0.14 -16.58 -6.54
N ALA A 20 0.36 -15.55 -7.36
CA ALA A 20 -0.70 -14.63 -7.79
C ALA A 20 -1.80 -15.32 -8.62
N LYS A 21 -1.43 -16.30 -9.46
CA LYS A 21 -2.40 -17.11 -10.21
C LYS A 21 -3.23 -17.96 -9.26
N LEU A 22 -2.61 -18.70 -8.34
CA LEU A 22 -3.31 -19.55 -7.37
C LEU A 22 -4.28 -18.76 -6.49
N LEU A 23 -3.93 -17.53 -6.11
CA LEU A 23 -4.83 -16.62 -5.37
C LEU A 23 -6.06 -16.17 -6.17
N SER A 24 -6.05 -16.35 -7.50
CA SER A 24 -7.23 -16.13 -8.35
C SER A 24 -8.17 -17.33 -8.36
N GLU A 25 -7.69 -18.51 -7.97
CA GLU A 25 -8.38 -19.79 -8.10
C GLU A 25 -8.91 -20.32 -6.77
N LYS A 26 -8.18 -20.06 -5.66
CA LYS A 26 -8.55 -20.54 -4.33
C LYS A 26 -8.12 -19.58 -3.20
N PRO A 27 -8.76 -19.66 -2.02
CA PRO A 27 -8.37 -18.87 -0.85
C PRO A 27 -6.92 -19.15 -0.43
N TYR A 28 -6.25 -18.14 0.12
CA TYR A 28 -4.86 -18.20 0.59
C TYR A 28 -4.59 -19.39 1.53
N GLU A 29 -5.53 -19.68 2.43
CA GLU A 29 -5.44 -20.74 3.43
C GLU A 29 -5.34 -22.13 2.78
N LYS A 30 -5.92 -22.29 1.58
CA LYS A 30 -5.93 -23.55 0.82
C LYS A 30 -4.76 -23.70 -0.15
N ILE A 31 -3.94 -22.67 -0.33
CA ILE A 31 -2.71 -22.75 -1.13
C ILE A 31 -1.64 -23.45 -0.30
N THR A 32 -0.95 -24.42 -0.90
CA THR A 32 0.20 -25.12 -0.32
C THR A 32 1.49 -24.77 -1.06
N VAL A 33 2.64 -25.02 -0.42
CA VAL A 33 3.95 -24.88 -1.10
C VAL A 33 4.04 -25.81 -2.33
N GLN A 34 3.39 -26.98 -2.28
CA GLN A 34 3.35 -27.90 -3.41
C GLN A 34 2.61 -27.29 -4.60
N ASP A 35 1.43 -26.68 -4.36
CA ASP A 35 0.69 -25.99 -5.41
C ASP A 35 1.53 -24.90 -6.10
N ILE A 36 2.25 -24.10 -5.32
CA ILE A 36 3.10 -23.02 -5.83
C ILE A 36 4.25 -23.58 -6.66
N ALA A 37 4.91 -24.64 -6.18
CA ALA A 37 6.01 -25.28 -6.88
C ALA A 37 5.55 -25.88 -8.23
N ASP A 38 4.41 -26.57 -8.23
CA ASP A 38 3.84 -27.19 -9.43
C ASP A 38 3.43 -26.13 -10.46
N GLU A 39 2.75 -25.07 -10.03
CA GLU A 39 2.34 -23.98 -10.92
C GLU A 39 3.55 -23.19 -11.46
N ALA A 40 4.58 -22.96 -10.64
CA ALA A 40 5.81 -22.32 -11.07
C ALA A 40 6.72 -23.22 -11.95
N MET A 41 6.36 -24.50 -12.11
CA MET A 41 7.16 -25.53 -12.78
C MET A 41 8.58 -25.66 -12.20
N ILE A 42 8.68 -25.64 -10.87
CA ILE A 42 9.94 -25.81 -10.14
C ILE A 42 9.85 -26.98 -9.16
N ASN A 43 11.00 -27.52 -8.77
CA ASN A 43 11.04 -28.48 -7.67
C ASN A 43 10.69 -27.77 -6.35
N ARG A 44 10.02 -28.49 -5.44
CA ARG A 44 9.72 -27.98 -4.09
C ARG A 44 10.97 -27.54 -3.32
N ALA A 45 12.10 -28.23 -3.51
CA ALA A 45 13.39 -27.82 -2.94
C ALA A 45 13.88 -26.47 -3.48
N THR A 46 13.54 -26.13 -4.72
CA THR A 46 13.85 -24.82 -5.32
C THR A 46 13.02 -23.73 -4.66
N PHE A 47 11.74 -23.96 -4.34
CA PHE A 47 10.95 -23.02 -3.55
C PHE A 47 11.62 -22.74 -2.19
N TYR A 48 12.03 -23.79 -1.49
CA TYR A 48 12.66 -23.67 -0.17
C TYR A 48 14.04 -23.01 -0.17
N ALA A 49 14.69 -22.89 -1.33
CA ALA A 49 15.90 -22.09 -1.46
C ALA A 49 15.63 -20.57 -1.46
N HIS A 50 14.36 -20.17 -1.62
CA HIS A 50 13.92 -18.79 -1.67
C HIS A 50 13.08 -18.40 -0.44
N TYR A 51 12.19 -19.29 -0.01
CA TYR A 51 11.23 -19.01 1.06
C TYR A 51 11.08 -20.20 2.01
N ALA A 52 10.99 -19.92 3.31
CA ALA A 52 10.80 -20.96 4.33
C ALA A 52 9.45 -21.68 4.19
N ASP A 53 8.40 -20.94 3.83
CA ASP A 53 7.04 -21.42 3.57
C ASP A 53 6.23 -20.38 2.78
N LYS A 54 4.91 -20.56 2.68
CA LYS A 54 4.03 -19.61 1.97
C LYS A 54 3.83 -18.29 2.72
N ASP A 55 3.93 -18.29 4.05
CA ASP A 55 3.76 -17.09 4.88
C ASP A 55 5.02 -16.21 4.76
N ASP A 56 6.20 -16.82 4.66
CA ASP A 56 7.46 -16.13 4.35
C ASP A 56 7.44 -15.49 2.94
N LEU A 57 6.93 -16.20 1.93
CA LEU A 57 6.69 -15.62 0.60
C LEU A 57 5.76 -14.41 0.67
N GLN A 58 4.64 -14.53 1.39
CA GLN A 58 3.69 -13.44 1.55
C GLN A 58 4.33 -12.21 2.21
N GLN A 59 5.08 -12.41 3.30
CA GLN A 59 5.78 -11.35 4.01
C GLN A 59 6.85 -10.70 3.13
N GLY A 60 7.59 -11.48 2.35
CA GLY A 60 8.56 -10.98 1.38
C GLY A 60 7.92 -10.05 0.34
N ILE A 61 6.78 -10.46 -0.23
CA ILE A 61 6.03 -9.63 -1.18
C ILE A 61 5.52 -8.36 -0.52
N GLN A 62 4.94 -8.47 0.68
CA GLN A 62 4.44 -7.32 1.43
C GLN A 62 5.56 -6.30 1.68
N LYS A 63 6.74 -6.77 2.12
CA LYS A 63 7.91 -5.93 2.34
C LYS A 63 8.36 -5.26 1.05
N GLN A 64 8.35 -5.97 -0.07
CA GLN A 64 8.69 -5.40 -1.38
C GLN A 64 7.71 -4.29 -1.80
N VAL A 65 6.40 -4.48 -1.59
CA VAL A 65 5.37 -3.46 -1.87
C VAL A 65 5.58 -2.22 -0.99
N LEU A 66 5.78 -2.40 0.31
CA LEU A 66 6.04 -1.29 1.24
C LEU A 66 7.34 -0.57 0.91
N GLN A 67 8.39 -1.30 0.52
CA GLN A 67 9.65 -0.71 0.10
C GLN A 67 9.48 0.13 -1.17
N GLN A 68 8.76 -0.36 -2.17
CA GLN A 68 8.45 0.43 -3.38
C GLN A 68 7.67 1.70 -3.03
N MET A 69 6.69 1.61 -2.12
CA MET A 69 5.97 2.79 -1.64
C MET A 69 6.91 3.78 -0.94
N SER A 70 7.78 3.29 -0.05
CA SER A 70 8.81 4.09 0.62
C SER A 70 9.71 4.83 -0.38
N ASP A 71 10.23 4.11 -1.38
CA ASP A 71 11.14 4.67 -2.38
C ASP A 71 10.45 5.74 -3.24
N MET A 72 9.19 5.51 -3.61
CA MET A 72 8.39 6.48 -4.34
C MET A 72 8.13 7.75 -3.50
N ILE A 73 7.84 7.58 -2.20
CA ILE A 73 7.66 8.69 -1.26
C ILE A 73 8.93 9.55 -1.18
N ASP A 74 10.09 8.91 -1.01
CA ASP A 74 11.39 9.59 -0.93
C ASP A 74 11.69 10.35 -2.21
N ALA A 75 11.50 9.71 -3.36
CA ALA A 75 11.77 10.29 -4.67
C ALA A 75 10.85 11.49 -4.98
N ALA A 76 9.59 11.44 -4.54
CA ALA A 76 8.62 12.49 -4.82
C ALA A 76 8.90 13.79 -4.03
N GLN A 77 9.65 13.72 -2.91
CA GLN A 77 9.96 14.85 -2.03
C GLN A 77 8.72 15.70 -1.75
N ILE A 78 7.65 15.02 -1.31
CA ILE A 78 6.33 15.63 -1.14
C ILE A 78 6.29 16.61 0.03
N ALA A 79 7.25 16.55 0.95
CA ALA A 79 7.40 17.52 2.04
C ALA A 79 8.75 18.24 1.96
N THR A 80 8.80 19.49 2.41
CA THR A 80 10.04 20.24 2.62
C THR A 80 9.83 21.16 3.82
N GLY A 81 10.55 20.92 4.91
CA GLY A 81 10.20 21.50 6.21
C GLY A 81 8.75 21.13 6.56
N GLU A 82 7.97 22.09 7.03
CA GLU A 82 6.57 21.90 7.45
C GLU A 82 5.55 21.96 6.30
N ARG A 83 6.01 22.05 5.04
CA ARG A 83 5.12 22.24 3.88
C ARG A 83 4.95 20.96 3.08
N VAL A 84 3.70 20.55 2.89
CA VAL A 84 3.31 19.45 2.00
C VAL A 84 2.94 19.99 0.62
N LYS A 85 3.54 19.41 -0.43
CA LYS A 85 3.31 19.73 -1.83
C LYS A 85 2.21 18.83 -2.38
N VAL A 86 0.96 19.22 -2.16
CA VAL A 86 -0.25 18.41 -2.51
C VAL A 86 -0.23 17.92 -3.96
N LYS A 87 0.15 18.75 -4.94
CA LYS A 87 0.24 18.32 -6.35
C LYS A 87 1.27 17.20 -6.58
N ARG A 88 2.38 17.19 -5.82
CA ARG A 88 3.36 16.09 -5.89
C ARG A 88 2.83 14.83 -5.21
N ALA A 89 2.12 14.98 -4.09
CA ALA A 89 1.44 13.87 -3.44
C ALA A 89 0.37 13.24 -4.37
N GLU A 90 -0.40 14.06 -5.10
CA GLU A 90 -1.39 13.58 -6.07
C GLU A 90 -0.75 12.81 -7.21
N LYS A 91 0.34 13.35 -7.77
CA LYS A 91 1.11 12.67 -8.81
C LYS A 91 1.66 11.32 -8.32
N LEU A 92 2.29 11.32 -7.13
CA LEU A 92 2.82 10.12 -6.49
C LEU A 92 1.75 9.05 -6.31
N LEU A 93 0.60 9.43 -5.72
CA LEU A 93 -0.49 8.51 -5.44
C LEU A 93 -1.14 7.99 -6.74
N THR A 94 -1.23 8.84 -7.77
CA THR A 94 -1.68 8.44 -9.11
C THR A 94 -0.74 7.41 -9.74
N GLU A 95 0.58 7.61 -9.65
CA GLU A 95 1.58 6.68 -10.16
C GLU A 95 1.54 5.34 -9.43
N PHE A 96 1.35 5.36 -8.11
CA PHE A 96 1.16 4.17 -7.29
C PHE A 96 -0.07 3.37 -7.74
N TYR A 97 -1.22 4.03 -7.86
CA TYR A 97 -2.45 3.38 -8.31
C TYR A 97 -2.34 2.83 -9.74
N HIS A 98 -1.74 3.55 -10.67
CA HIS A 98 -1.47 3.01 -12.00
C HIS A 98 -0.50 1.81 -11.99
N GLY A 99 0.44 1.76 -11.05
CA GLY A 99 1.30 0.61 -10.85
C GLY A 99 0.49 -0.65 -10.49
N LEU A 100 -0.48 -0.51 -9.59
CA LEU A 100 -1.37 -1.59 -9.18
C LEU A 100 -2.36 -2.01 -10.27
N GLU A 101 -2.89 -1.05 -11.02
CA GLU A 101 -3.80 -1.29 -12.15
C GLU A 101 -3.10 -2.04 -13.30
N ARG A 102 -1.87 -1.65 -13.64
CA ARG A 102 -1.07 -2.32 -14.68
C ARG A 102 -0.61 -3.72 -14.27
N ASN A 103 -0.43 -3.97 -12.97
CA ASN A 103 0.04 -5.24 -12.45
C ASN A 103 -1.06 -5.96 -11.66
N SER A 104 -1.90 -6.70 -12.39
CA SER A 104 -2.98 -7.49 -11.81
C SER A 104 -2.50 -8.54 -10.79
N ALA A 105 -1.26 -9.02 -10.90
CA ALA A 105 -0.70 -10.01 -9.97
C ALA A 105 -0.43 -9.41 -8.59
N ILE A 106 0.23 -8.25 -8.51
CA ILE A 106 0.46 -7.54 -7.24
C ILE A 106 -0.86 -7.18 -6.58
N SER A 107 -1.81 -6.61 -7.32
CA SER A 107 -3.10 -6.21 -6.77
C SER A 107 -3.92 -7.40 -6.27
N LYS A 108 -3.87 -8.55 -6.93
CA LYS A 108 -4.44 -9.82 -6.43
C LYS A 108 -3.79 -10.27 -5.13
N ILE A 109 -2.46 -10.23 -5.05
CA ILE A 109 -1.76 -10.62 -3.83
C ILE A 109 -2.12 -9.70 -2.66
N VAL A 110 -2.09 -8.39 -2.88
CA VAL A 110 -2.52 -7.40 -1.89
C VAL A 110 -3.96 -7.67 -1.43
N LEU A 111 -4.89 -7.93 -2.35
CA LEU A 111 -6.29 -8.12 -2.01
C LEU A 111 -6.60 -9.47 -1.34
N ARG A 112 -5.93 -10.55 -1.77
CA ARG A 112 -6.33 -11.93 -1.45
C ARG A 112 -5.47 -12.59 -0.38
N SER A 113 -4.28 -12.06 -0.11
CA SER A 113 -3.40 -12.59 0.92
C SER A 113 -3.25 -11.60 2.09
N ILE A 114 -3.11 -10.30 1.83
CA ILE A 114 -2.83 -9.32 2.88
C ILE A 114 -4.15 -8.79 3.45
N SER A 115 -4.35 -8.86 4.77
CA SER A 115 -5.54 -8.28 5.39
C SER A 115 -5.50 -6.75 5.34
N GLN A 116 -6.67 -6.13 5.37
CA GLN A 116 -6.77 -4.67 5.35
C GLN A 116 -6.13 -4.05 6.60
N GLU A 117 -6.28 -4.70 7.75
CA GLU A 117 -5.71 -4.30 9.04
C GLU A 117 -4.18 -4.31 8.99
N VAL A 118 -3.60 -5.41 8.49
CA VAL A 118 -2.15 -5.58 8.35
C VAL A 118 -1.57 -4.57 7.35
N MET A 119 -2.28 -4.26 6.26
CA MET A 119 -1.88 -3.19 5.33
C MET A 119 -1.91 -1.82 6.00
N GLN A 120 -2.98 -1.52 6.74
CA GLN A 120 -3.15 -0.26 7.45
C GLN A 120 -2.05 -0.04 8.49
N GLU A 121 -1.76 -1.04 9.33
CA GLU A 121 -0.71 -0.97 10.34
C GLU A 121 0.66 -0.70 9.72
N ASN A 122 1.01 -1.47 8.68
CA ASN A 122 2.29 -1.31 8.01
C ASN A 122 2.42 0.03 7.28
N PHE A 123 1.35 0.50 6.65
CA PHE A 123 1.35 1.82 6.02
C PHE A 123 1.44 2.94 7.06
N GLY A 124 0.76 2.81 8.19
CA GLY A 124 0.87 3.75 9.30
C GLY A 124 2.27 3.84 9.88
N ARG A 125 2.92 2.69 10.09
CA ARG A 125 4.32 2.64 10.51
C ARG A 125 5.25 3.33 9.50
N LEU A 126 5.08 3.03 8.20
CA LEU A 126 5.85 3.70 7.15
C LEU A 126 5.65 5.22 7.17
N MET A 127 4.41 5.70 7.33
CA MET A 127 4.13 7.13 7.40
C MET A 127 4.73 7.79 8.64
N HIS A 128 4.70 7.11 9.80
CA HIS A 128 5.43 7.55 10.99
C HIS A 128 6.92 7.68 10.71
N GLU A 129 7.56 6.64 10.18
CA GLU A 129 9.00 6.65 9.87
C GLU A 129 9.39 7.78 8.91
N LYS A 130 8.55 8.10 7.91
CA LYS A 130 8.83 9.14 6.92
C LYS A 130 8.56 10.56 7.40
N TYR A 131 7.56 10.73 8.27
CA TYR A 131 7.02 12.04 8.60
C TYR A 131 6.98 12.34 10.09
N ASP A 132 7.72 11.60 10.92
CA ASP A 132 7.80 11.81 12.37
C ASP A 132 7.94 13.30 12.75
N HIS A 133 8.91 13.99 12.15
CA HIS A 133 9.14 15.43 12.33
C HIS A 133 7.96 16.35 11.97
N LEU A 134 7.06 15.94 11.05
CA LEU A 134 5.82 16.64 10.76
C LEU A 134 4.73 16.28 11.76
N LEU A 135 4.66 15.00 12.14
CA LEU A 135 3.67 14.45 13.06
C LEU A 135 3.86 15.01 14.48
N GLU A 136 5.10 15.21 14.94
CA GLU A 136 5.44 15.87 16.21
C GLU A 136 4.94 17.33 16.26
N LYS A 137 4.80 17.97 15.09
CA LYS A 137 4.35 19.36 14.96
C LYS A 137 2.86 19.49 14.67
N LEU A 138 2.14 18.37 14.55
CA LEU A 138 0.69 18.41 14.36
C LEU A 138 0.02 19.01 15.59
N ASN A 139 -0.70 20.10 15.36
CA ASN A 139 -1.52 20.75 16.37
C ASN A 139 -2.98 20.75 15.91
N VAL A 140 -3.55 19.56 15.78
CA VAL A 140 -4.98 19.39 15.49
C VAL A 140 -5.73 19.37 16.80
N THR A 141 -6.68 20.29 16.95
CA THR A 141 -7.51 20.42 18.14
C THR A 141 -8.98 20.27 17.79
N GLU A 142 -9.76 19.60 18.62
CA GLU A 142 -11.22 19.49 18.54
C GLU A 142 -11.83 19.99 19.85
N SER A 143 -12.80 20.91 19.77
CA SER A 143 -13.42 21.54 20.95
C SER A 143 -12.44 22.10 22.00
N GLY A 144 -11.22 22.48 21.57
CA GLY A 144 -10.17 23.01 22.44
C GLY A 144 -9.21 21.96 23.02
N GLU A 145 -9.43 20.68 22.76
CA GLU A 145 -8.55 19.57 23.18
C GLU A 145 -7.66 19.09 22.02
N GLN A 146 -6.42 18.72 22.34
CA GLN A 146 -5.49 18.18 21.34
C GLN A 146 -5.92 16.77 20.93
N VAL A 147 -6.07 16.56 19.63
CA VAL A 147 -6.32 15.23 19.07
C VAL A 147 -5.03 14.42 19.10
N PRO A 148 -5.03 13.18 19.64
CA PRO A 148 -3.83 12.34 19.65
C PRO A 148 -3.29 12.11 18.24
N THR A 149 -1.99 12.28 18.04
CA THR A 149 -1.33 12.05 16.74
C THR A 149 -1.58 10.63 16.20
N GLU A 150 -1.60 9.64 17.09
CA GLU A 150 -1.90 8.24 16.76
C GLU A 150 -3.30 8.08 16.17
N PHE A 151 -4.28 8.82 16.70
CA PHE A 151 -5.64 8.84 16.14
C PHE A 151 -5.64 9.43 14.73
N ILE A 152 -4.92 10.54 14.52
CA ILE A 152 -4.82 11.18 13.19
C ILE A 152 -4.19 10.22 12.19
N VAL A 153 -3.08 9.56 12.54
CA VAL A 153 -2.42 8.60 11.65
C VAL A 153 -3.33 7.41 11.36
N ALA A 154 -4.00 6.86 12.39
CA ALA A 154 -4.97 5.78 12.21
C ALA A 154 -6.11 6.20 11.26
N TYR A 155 -6.65 7.40 11.41
CA TYR A 155 -7.69 7.95 10.54
C TYR A 155 -7.21 8.10 9.08
N LEU A 156 -6.05 8.72 8.86
CA LEU A 156 -5.51 8.97 7.53
C LEU A 156 -5.18 7.67 6.79
N THR A 157 -4.57 6.72 7.50
CA THR A 157 -4.21 5.40 6.95
C THR A 157 -5.45 4.55 6.70
N SER A 158 -6.51 4.69 7.51
CA SER A 158 -7.81 4.05 7.27
C SER A 158 -8.44 4.50 5.95
N ILE A 159 -8.42 5.82 5.66
CA ILE A 159 -8.97 6.35 4.40
C ILE A 159 -8.22 5.77 3.21
N PHE A 160 -6.88 5.81 3.25
CA PHE A 160 -6.06 5.24 2.18
C PHE A 160 -6.31 3.74 2.00
N SER A 161 -6.15 2.94 3.05
CA SER A 161 -6.29 1.47 2.94
C SER A 161 -7.71 1.06 2.57
N GLY A 162 -8.73 1.69 3.14
CA GLY A 162 -10.12 1.38 2.82
C GLY A 162 -10.49 1.69 1.37
N THR A 163 -10.10 2.86 0.87
CA THR A 163 -10.38 3.26 -0.53
C THR A 163 -9.55 2.44 -1.52
N LEU A 164 -8.30 2.11 -1.18
CA LEU A 164 -7.46 1.22 -1.99
C LEU A 164 -8.09 -0.16 -2.13
N PHE A 165 -8.48 -0.79 -1.02
CA PHE A 165 -9.09 -2.13 -1.06
C PHE A 165 -10.44 -2.12 -1.79
N TRP A 166 -11.26 -1.10 -1.57
CA TRP A 166 -12.51 -0.92 -2.32
C TRP A 166 -12.25 -0.84 -3.82
N TRP A 167 -11.28 -0.03 -4.24
CA TRP A 167 -10.95 0.18 -5.65
C TRP A 167 -10.41 -1.08 -6.34
N ILE A 168 -9.56 -1.86 -5.66
CA ILE A 168 -9.09 -3.15 -6.19
C ILE A 168 -10.26 -4.15 -6.27
N LYS A 169 -11.13 -4.21 -5.24
CA LYS A 169 -12.31 -5.10 -5.23
C LYS A 169 -13.31 -4.76 -6.32
N SER A 170 -13.46 -3.48 -6.66
CA SER A 170 -14.34 -3.02 -7.75
C SER A 170 -13.73 -3.23 -9.15
N ASN A 171 -12.59 -3.91 -9.24
CA ASN A 171 -11.83 -4.10 -10.48
C ASN A 171 -11.45 -2.76 -11.14
N PHE A 172 -10.88 -1.86 -10.34
CA PHE A 172 -10.38 -0.55 -10.78
C PHE A 172 -11.47 0.32 -11.42
N SER A 173 -12.67 0.32 -10.84
CA SER A 173 -13.87 0.98 -11.41
C SER A 173 -13.78 2.50 -11.56
N MET A 174 -12.72 3.13 -11.06
CA MET A 174 -12.48 4.57 -11.08
C MET A 174 -11.09 4.85 -11.67
N PRO A 175 -10.91 5.89 -12.49
CA PRO A 175 -9.58 6.27 -12.96
C PRO A 175 -8.61 6.54 -11.79
N ALA A 176 -7.40 6.00 -11.86
CA ALA A 176 -6.39 6.13 -10.80
C ALA A 176 -6.15 7.59 -10.35
N LYS A 177 -6.12 8.53 -11.31
CA LYS A 177 -5.97 9.96 -11.01
C LYS A 177 -7.14 10.54 -10.22
N GLU A 178 -8.36 10.12 -10.55
CA GLU A 178 -9.56 10.57 -9.86
C GLU A 178 -9.60 10.03 -8.43
N LEU A 179 -9.28 8.76 -8.24
CA LEU A 179 -9.14 8.16 -6.91
C LEU A 179 -8.07 8.88 -6.08
N ALA A 180 -6.89 9.15 -6.66
CA ALA A 180 -5.81 9.87 -5.97
C ALA A 180 -6.26 11.26 -5.52
N ARG A 181 -6.96 11.99 -6.40
CA ARG A 181 -7.51 13.30 -6.07
C ARG A 181 -8.55 13.22 -4.95
N LEU A 182 -9.47 12.26 -4.99
CA LEU A 182 -10.50 12.08 -3.96
C LEU A 182 -9.89 11.69 -2.60
N VAL A 183 -8.96 10.73 -2.58
CA VAL A 183 -8.27 10.31 -1.35
C VAL A 183 -7.52 11.48 -0.74
N LEU A 184 -6.77 12.24 -1.55
CA LEU A 184 -6.10 13.44 -1.04
C LEU A 184 -7.08 14.51 -0.61
N THR A 185 -8.22 14.67 -1.28
CA THR A 185 -9.27 15.60 -0.84
C THR A 185 -9.80 15.20 0.53
N LEU A 186 -10.06 13.91 0.78
CA LEU A 186 -10.54 13.41 2.08
C LEU A 186 -9.48 13.56 3.18
N ILE A 187 -8.22 13.33 2.85
CA ILE A 187 -7.07 13.47 3.76
C ILE A 187 -6.75 14.94 4.06
N SER A 188 -6.82 15.81 3.05
CA SER A 188 -6.45 17.23 3.16
C SER A 188 -7.62 18.14 3.57
N ASN A 189 -8.87 17.73 3.32
CA ASN A 189 -10.05 18.54 3.59
C ASN A 189 -11.03 17.95 4.63
N GLY A 190 -10.79 16.78 5.21
CA GLY A 190 -11.48 16.39 6.46
C GLY A 190 -10.67 16.95 7.63
N HIS A 191 -11.15 17.82 8.53
CA HIS A 191 -12.45 17.84 9.23
C HIS A 191 -12.89 19.25 9.71
N LEU A 192 -12.51 20.35 9.04
CA LEU A 192 -12.99 21.71 9.41
C LEU A 192 -14.53 21.87 9.35
N THR A 193 -15.26 20.98 8.71
CA THR A 193 -16.74 20.92 8.77
C THR A 193 -17.29 20.03 9.89
N VAL A 194 -16.49 19.11 10.44
CA VAL A 194 -16.91 18.19 11.51
C VAL A 194 -16.75 18.83 12.91
N MET A 195 -16.09 19.99 13.00
CA MET A 195 -15.96 20.79 14.22
C MET A 195 -16.96 21.97 14.32
N GLY A 196 -18.05 21.97 13.53
CA GLY A 196 -19.13 22.94 13.67
C GLY A 196 -18.92 24.29 12.97
N VAL A 197 -18.09 24.37 11.92
CA VAL A 197 -18.00 25.58 11.07
C VAL A 197 -18.84 25.40 9.80
N ILE A 198 -19.77 26.34 9.56
CA ILE A 198 -20.55 26.43 8.33
C ILE A 198 -19.60 26.89 7.20
N ILE A 199 -19.55 26.12 6.12
CA ILE A 199 -18.82 26.51 4.91
C ILE A 199 -19.80 27.19 3.97
N ASP A 200 -19.69 28.51 3.84
CA ASP A 200 -20.32 29.24 2.75
C ASP A 200 -19.47 29.07 1.48
N ARG A 201 -20.13 28.84 0.34
CA ARG A 201 -19.47 28.61 -0.96
C ARG A 201 -19.89 29.62 -2.03
N GLU A 202 -20.73 30.59 -1.67
CA GLU A 202 -21.06 31.74 -2.52
C GLU A 202 -21.05 33.03 -1.68
N ASP A 203 -19.85 33.47 -1.31
CA ASP A 203 -19.39 34.87 -1.27
C ASP A 203 -17.86 34.92 -1.02
#